data_AF-A0A366IN53-F1
#
_entry.id   AF-A0A366IN53-F1
#
_cell.length_a   1.000
_cell.length_b   1.000
_cell.length_c   1.000
_cell.angle_alpha   90.00
_cell.angle_beta   90.00
_cell.angle_gamma   90.00
#
_symmetry.space_group_name_H-M   'P 1'
#
loop_
_entity.id
_entity.type
_entity.pdbx_description
1 polymer ?
#
loop_
_entity_poly.entity_id
_entity_poly.type
_entity_poly.pdbx_seq_one_letter_code
_entity_poly.pdbx_strand_id
1 'polypeptide(L)'
;MRIRSLALLSAAAVLATTTACVPTSGDTRPAPRPSLSPEEITPIETPASAPKVSIVDSSPGGGKDVDPLWKGLAEAAGKSEAYLKVWIHAGNPDLPESGEVTVTADTPDSVSVTVDAQNVDREQAPFLLVHGTFEVEEVGGSAYRLTTVDSEDIPELEPQSPDDETRCTAEDAQERISLAADDLAADPSKREEFRQAWGGSPKVWWGIQMTAISLNQDGGVAGDFLTEACAEHLG
;
A
#
# COMPACT_ATOMS: atom_id res chain seq x y z
N MET A 1 78.61 44.33 45.93
CA MET A 1 79.24 45.37 45.10
C MET A 1 79.29 44.86 43.66
N ARG A 2 78.63 45.58 42.73
CA ARG A 2 78.72 45.54 41.24
C ARG A 2 78.20 44.31 40.44
N ILE A 3 76.95 44.47 39.96
CA ILE A 3 76.44 44.45 38.56
C ILE A 3 77.18 43.62 37.50
N ARG A 4 76.44 42.75 36.78
CA ARG A 4 76.36 42.75 35.30
C ARG A 4 75.10 42.05 34.76
N SER A 5 74.60 42.67 33.70
CA SER A 5 73.31 42.59 33.03
C SER A 5 73.14 41.41 32.08
N LEU A 6 71.90 41.05 31.71
CA LEU A 6 71.33 41.18 30.35
C LEU A 6 69.92 40.58 30.26
N ALA A 7 69.05 41.33 29.56
CA ALA A 7 67.66 41.04 29.24
C ALA A 7 67.49 39.87 28.25
N LEU A 8 66.28 39.28 28.19
CA LEU A 8 65.60 38.93 26.92
C LEU A 8 64.14 38.45 27.15
N LEU A 9 63.22 39.27 26.62
CA LEU A 9 61.94 39.01 25.95
C LEU A 9 60.96 37.87 26.38
N SER A 10 59.77 38.33 26.78
CA SER A 10 58.44 38.05 26.20
C SER A 10 58.05 36.64 25.74
N ALA A 11 56.98 36.10 26.32
CA ALA A 11 55.82 35.56 25.58
C ALA A 11 54.62 35.34 26.52
N ALA A 12 53.60 36.18 26.37
CA ALA A 12 52.26 35.92 26.91
C ALA A 12 51.57 34.91 26.00
N ALA A 13 51.34 33.69 26.50
CA ALA A 13 50.53 32.70 25.81
C ALA A 13 49.05 33.00 26.08
N VAL A 14 48.37 33.54 25.06
CA VAL A 14 46.91 33.66 25.00
C VAL A 14 46.35 32.23 24.91
N LEU A 15 45.61 31.81 25.94
CA LEU A 15 44.80 30.60 25.91
C LEU A 15 43.66 30.82 24.91
N ALA A 16 43.85 30.38 23.67
CA ALA A 16 42.78 30.20 22.71
C ALA A 16 41.93 29.00 23.15
N THR A 17 40.77 29.26 23.74
CA THR A 17 39.74 28.24 23.95
C THR A 17 39.19 27.83 22.58
N THR A 18 39.76 26.77 22.00
CA THR A 18 39.13 26.05 20.91
C THR A 18 37.86 25.42 21.44
N THR A 19 36.71 25.98 21.10
CA THR A 19 35.42 25.28 21.18
C THR A 19 35.50 24.08 20.23
N ALA A 20 36.00 22.97 20.72
CA ALA A 20 35.84 21.69 20.07
C ALA A 20 34.34 21.41 20.01
N CYS A 21 33.78 21.36 18.79
CA CYS A 21 32.48 20.78 18.56
C CYS A 21 32.55 19.32 19.03
N VAL A 22 32.04 19.06 20.23
CA VAL A 22 31.77 17.70 20.68
C VAL A 22 30.57 17.25 19.86
N PRO A 23 30.67 16.24 18.98
CA PRO A 23 29.50 15.70 18.32
C PRO A 23 28.63 15.10 19.42
N THR A 24 27.44 15.66 19.61
CA THR A 24 26.40 15.09 20.46
C THR A 24 26.18 13.66 19.98
N SER A 25 26.56 12.70 20.81
CA SER A 25 26.32 11.27 20.56
C SER A 25 24.82 11.03 20.68
N GLY A 26 24.11 11.24 19.58
CA GLY A 26 22.65 11.23 19.52
C GLY A 26 22.12 11.32 18.09
N ASP A 27 22.89 11.88 17.16
CA ASP A 27 22.56 11.82 15.73
C ASP A 27 23.03 10.48 15.16
N THR A 28 22.21 9.44 15.31
CA THR A 28 22.29 8.29 14.41
C THR A 28 22.12 8.82 12.99
N ARG A 29 23.20 8.76 12.20
CA ARG A 29 23.13 8.95 10.75
C ARG A 29 21.95 8.11 10.25
N PRO A 30 21.00 8.68 9.48
CA PRO A 30 19.92 7.89 8.90
C PRO A 30 20.51 6.67 8.21
N ALA A 31 19.89 5.50 8.44
CA ALA A 31 20.32 4.27 7.79
C ALA A 31 20.43 4.54 6.28
N PRO A 32 21.51 4.09 5.62
CA PRO A 32 21.64 4.28 4.18
C PRO A 32 20.44 3.62 3.51
N ARG A 33 19.62 4.43 2.82
CA ARG A 33 18.46 3.95 2.08
C ARG A 33 18.94 3.05 0.94
N PRO A 34 18.37 1.85 0.76
CA PRO A 34 18.75 0.98 -0.36
C PRO A 34 18.47 1.69 -1.69
N SER A 35 19.41 1.57 -2.62
CA SER A 35 19.29 2.14 -3.96
C SER A 35 18.63 1.11 -4.88
N LEU A 36 17.31 1.12 -4.92
CA LEU A 36 16.52 0.24 -5.77
C LEU A 36 16.10 0.96 -7.05
N SER A 37 15.99 0.22 -8.15
CA SER A 37 15.39 0.73 -9.38
C SER A 37 13.91 1.07 -9.14
N PRO A 38 13.40 2.20 -9.67
CA PRO A 38 11.99 2.54 -9.59
C PRO A 38 11.10 1.43 -10.14
N GLU A 39 9.88 1.34 -9.62
CA GLU A 39 8.85 0.46 -10.17
C GLU A 39 8.44 0.93 -11.57
N GLU A 40 8.33 0.00 -12.51
CA GLU A 40 7.80 0.29 -13.84
C GLU A 40 6.27 0.19 -13.81
N ILE A 41 5.60 1.29 -14.14
CA ILE A 41 4.13 1.34 -14.19
C ILE A 41 3.73 1.30 -15.66
N THR A 42 3.08 0.22 -16.06
CA THR A 42 2.47 0.11 -17.39
C THR A 42 0.98 0.41 -17.25
N PRO A 43 0.48 1.53 -17.82
CA PRO A 43 -0.94 1.84 -17.81
C PRO A 43 -1.73 0.75 -18.52
N ILE A 44 -2.86 0.36 -17.93
CA ILE A 44 -3.80 -0.58 -18.53
C ILE A 44 -4.76 0.22 -19.42
N GLU A 45 -4.81 -0.11 -20.71
CA GLU A 45 -5.78 0.51 -21.61
C GLU A 45 -7.14 -0.17 -21.47
N THR A 46 -8.19 0.61 -21.16
CA THR A 46 -9.55 0.08 -21.12
C THR A 46 -10.03 -0.24 -22.54
N PRO A 47 -10.36 -1.51 -22.87
CA PRO A 47 -10.84 -1.86 -24.20
C PRO A 47 -12.22 -1.24 -24.44
N ALA A 48 -12.53 -0.91 -25.70
CA ALA A 48 -13.82 -0.29 -26.06
C ALA A 48 -15.05 -1.16 -25.76
N SER A 49 -14.84 -2.46 -25.55
CA SER A 49 -15.87 -3.43 -25.17
C SER A 49 -16.15 -3.48 -23.66
N ALA A 50 -15.28 -2.92 -22.81
CA ALA A 50 -15.49 -2.94 -21.36
C ALA A 50 -16.63 -1.99 -20.95
N PRO A 51 -17.34 -2.30 -19.84
CA PRO A 51 -18.27 -1.36 -19.24
C PRO A 51 -17.60 -0.02 -18.95
N LYS A 52 -18.38 1.06 -19.12
CA LYS A 52 -17.90 2.44 -18.93
C LYS A 52 -17.26 2.63 -17.55
N VAL A 53 -17.81 1.99 -16.53
CA VAL A 53 -17.20 1.89 -15.21
C VAL A 53 -16.53 0.53 -15.12
N SER A 54 -15.20 0.53 -15.09
CA SER A 54 -14.39 -0.67 -14.91
C SER A 54 -13.46 -0.44 -13.72
N ILE A 55 -13.55 -1.31 -12.72
CA ILE A 55 -12.85 -1.19 -11.45
C ILE A 55 -11.96 -2.43 -11.32
N VAL A 56 -10.67 -2.24 -11.58
CA VAL A 56 -9.65 -3.24 -11.25
C VAL A 56 -8.83 -2.68 -10.11
N ASP A 57 -8.92 -3.36 -8.97
CA ASP A 57 -8.22 -2.92 -7.78
C ASP A 57 -7.74 -4.07 -6.93
N SER A 58 -6.60 -3.84 -6.29
CA SER A 58 -5.98 -4.79 -5.40
C SER A 58 -6.01 -4.19 -4.01
N SER A 59 -6.62 -4.90 -3.08
CA SER A 59 -6.71 -4.53 -1.67
C SER A 59 -7.20 -3.09 -1.45
N PRO A 60 -8.46 -2.78 -1.84
CA PRO A 60 -9.04 -1.45 -1.75
C PRO A 60 -9.19 -1.00 -0.29
N GLY A 61 -9.44 0.29 -0.12
CA GLY A 61 -9.71 0.84 1.20
C GLY A 61 -9.50 2.34 1.32
N GLY A 62 -10.05 2.89 2.39
CA GLY A 62 -10.08 4.31 2.67
C GLY A 62 -11.33 5.01 2.12
N GLY A 63 -11.45 6.30 2.46
CA GLY A 63 -12.63 7.07 2.11
C GLY A 63 -12.87 7.23 0.60
N LYS A 64 -14.12 7.55 0.24
CA LYS A 64 -14.61 7.70 -1.14
C LYS A 64 -13.73 8.52 -2.10
N ASP A 65 -13.01 9.51 -1.61
CA ASP A 65 -12.18 10.39 -2.44
C ASP A 65 -10.86 9.74 -2.88
N VAL A 66 -10.42 8.68 -2.18
CA VAL A 66 -9.13 8.01 -2.41
C VAL A 66 -9.27 6.54 -2.79
N ASP A 67 -10.42 5.91 -2.52
CA ASP A 67 -10.69 4.50 -2.85
C ASP A 67 -11.35 4.35 -4.24
N PRO A 68 -10.66 3.76 -5.23
CA PRO A 68 -11.20 3.53 -6.56
C PRO A 68 -12.47 2.67 -6.55
N LEU A 69 -12.55 1.67 -5.65
CA LEU A 69 -13.74 0.83 -5.53
C LEU A 69 -14.96 1.67 -5.16
N TRP A 70 -14.89 2.41 -4.05
CA TRP A 70 -16.01 3.25 -3.62
C TRP A 70 -16.37 4.30 -4.67
N LYS A 71 -15.37 4.99 -5.24
CA LYS A 71 -15.62 6.01 -6.27
C LYS A 71 -16.33 5.43 -7.50
N GLY A 72 -15.86 4.29 -8.00
CA GLY A 72 -16.45 3.62 -9.16
C GLY A 72 -17.86 3.12 -8.89
N LEU A 73 -18.10 2.49 -7.74
CA LEU A 73 -19.44 2.05 -7.34
C LEU A 73 -20.42 3.23 -7.24
N ALA A 74 -20.00 4.33 -6.63
CA ALA A 74 -20.82 5.54 -6.54
C ALA A 74 -21.09 6.18 -7.91
N GLU A 75 -20.17 6.06 -8.86
CA GLU A 75 -20.38 6.50 -10.24
C GLU A 75 -21.45 5.65 -10.92
N ALA A 76 -21.34 4.32 -10.82
CA ALA A 76 -22.22 3.35 -11.46
C ALA A 76 -23.63 3.30 -10.85
N ALA A 77 -23.76 3.53 -9.54
CA ALA A 77 -24.99 3.33 -8.78
C ALA A 77 -26.23 3.95 -9.45
N GLY A 78 -27.16 3.08 -9.86
CA GLY A 78 -28.42 3.45 -10.52
C GLY A 78 -28.30 4.09 -11.91
N LYS A 79 -27.10 4.03 -12.54
CA LYS A 79 -26.80 4.72 -13.80
C LYS A 79 -26.28 3.80 -14.89
N SER A 80 -25.43 2.84 -14.55
CA SER A 80 -24.81 1.92 -15.49
C SER A 80 -24.32 0.66 -14.80
N GLU A 81 -24.04 -0.35 -15.62
CA GLU A 81 -23.28 -1.52 -15.19
C GLU A 81 -21.83 -1.12 -14.84
N ALA A 82 -21.21 -1.89 -13.95
CA ALA A 82 -19.81 -1.79 -13.60
C ALA A 82 -19.13 -3.16 -13.70
N TYR A 83 -17.99 -3.22 -14.38
CA TYR A 83 -17.09 -4.37 -14.29
C TYR A 83 -16.23 -4.22 -13.04
N LEU A 84 -16.16 -5.27 -12.24
CA LEU A 84 -15.28 -5.37 -11.08
C LEU A 84 -14.34 -6.56 -11.28
N LYS A 85 -13.07 -6.35 -10.94
CA LYS A 85 -12.11 -7.40 -10.60
C LYS A 85 -11.30 -6.89 -9.42
N VAL A 86 -11.76 -7.22 -8.22
CA VAL A 86 -11.29 -6.56 -7.00
C VAL A 86 -10.92 -7.58 -5.93
N TRP A 87 -9.64 -7.59 -5.56
CA TRP A 87 -9.14 -8.38 -4.43
C TRP A 87 -9.34 -7.62 -3.13
N ILE A 88 -10.05 -8.20 -2.17
CA ILE A 88 -10.38 -7.58 -0.89
C ILE A 88 -9.84 -8.45 0.23
N HIS A 89 -8.94 -7.90 1.04
CA HIS A 89 -8.58 -8.50 2.31
C HIS A 89 -9.71 -8.28 3.32
N ALA A 90 -10.39 -9.36 3.72
CA ALA A 90 -11.56 -9.28 4.59
C ALA A 90 -11.22 -9.72 6.01
N GLY A 91 -11.58 -8.91 7.01
CA GLY A 91 -11.39 -9.24 8.42
C GLY A 91 -12.28 -10.37 8.93
N ASN A 92 -13.27 -10.78 8.13
CA ASN A 92 -14.10 -11.96 8.35
C ASN A 92 -14.29 -12.71 7.02
N PRO A 93 -13.34 -13.57 6.62
CA PRO A 93 -13.36 -14.23 5.32
C PRO A 93 -14.32 -15.44 5.26
N ASP A 94 -14.82 -15.90 6.41
CA ASP A 94 -15.75 -17.02 6.52
C ASP A 94 -17.16 -16.60 6.07
N LEU A 95 -17.35 -16.55 4.76
CA LEU A 95 -18.62 -16.19 4.12
C LEU A 95 -19.44 -17.44 3.77
N PRO A 96 -20.78 -17.38 3.82
CA PRO A 96 -21.64 -18.45 3.30
C PRO A 96 -21.31 -18.84 1.85
N GLU A 97 -21.44 -20.13 1.53
CA GLU A 97 -21.20 -20.67 0.18
C GLU A 97 -22.31 -20.30 -0.83
N SER A 98 -23.47 -19.85 -0.36
CA SER A 98 -24.64 -19.56 -1.20
C SER A 98 -25.45 -18.37 -0.69
N GLY A 99 -26.16 -17.71 -1.61
CA GLY A 99 -26.96 -16.52 -1.34
C GLY A 99 -26.14 -15.23 -1.40
N GLU A 100 -26.71 -14.12 -0.93
CA GLU A 100 -25.99 -12.84 -0.85
C GLU A 100 -24.98 -12.88 0.31
N VAL A 101 -23.77 -12.39 0.04
CA VAL A 101 -22.71 -12.19 1.02
C VAL A 101 -22.23 -10.74 0.98
N THR A 102 -21.87 -10.20 2.13
CA THR A 102 -21.29 -8.85 2.22
C THR A 102 -19.80 -8.96 2.49
N VAL A 103 -19.01 -8.37 1.60
CA VAL A 103 -17.56 -8.25 1.72
C VAL A 103 -17.22 -6.81 2.08
N THR A 104 -16.39 -6.64 3.10
CA THR A 104 -15.88 -5.33 3.54
C THR A 104 -14.38 -5.48 3.74
N ALA A 105 -13.60 -4.55 3.16
CA ALA A 105 -12.17 -4.52 3.41
C ALA A 105 -11.89 -4.24 4.89
N ASP A 106 -10.88 -4.87 5.47
CA ASP A 106 -10.48 -4.66 6.87
C ASP A 106 -9.70 -3.36 7.11
N THR A 107 -9.46 -2.61 6.04
CA THR A 107 -8.92 -1.26 6.06
C THR A 107 -9.96 -0.26 6.62
N PRO A 108 -9.54 0.78 7.37
CA PRO A 108 -10.44 1.80 7.88
C PRO A 108 -11.19 2.56 6.77
N ASP A 109 -12.39 3.04 7.09
CA ASP A 109 -13.24 3.85 6.21
C ASP A 109 -13.54 3.20 4.85
N SER A 110 -13.72 1.88 4.83
CA SER A 110 -13.92 1.12 3.58
C SER A 110 -15.39 0.91 3.21
N VAL A 111 -15.62 0.80 1.90
CA VAL A 111 -16.92 0.46 1.33
C VAL A 111 -17.26 -1.01 1.55
N SER A 112 -18.54 -1.30 1.77
CA SER A 112 -19.07 -2.66 1.85
C SER A 112 -19.82 -3.02 0.57
N VAL A 113 -19.59 -4.23 0.08
CA VAL A 113 -20.17 -4.73 -1.17
C VAL A 113 -20.96 -6.00 -0.87
N THR A 114 -22.25 -5.98 -1.19
CA THR A 114 -23.12 -7.17 -1.10
C THR A 114 -23.30 -7.76 -2.48
N VAL A 115 -22.98 -9.03 -2.66
CA VAL A 115 -22.99 -9.73 -3.96
C VAL A 115 -23.37 -11.20 -3.77
N ASP A 116 -23.80 -11.88 -4.82
CA ASP A 116 -24.00 -13.33 -4.78
C ASP A 116 -22.70 -14.06 -4.48
N ALA A 117 -22.76 -15.04 -3.57
CA ALA A 117 -21.62 -15.84 -3.12
C ALA A 117 -20.83 -16.49 -4.26
N GLN A 118 -21.47 -16.80 -5.39
CA GLN A 118 -20.84 -17.42 -6.57
C GLN A 118 -19.86 -16.48 -7.31
N ASN A 119 -20.00 -15.16 -7.12
CA ASN A 119 -19.14 -14.13 -7.72
C ASN A 119 -18.00 -13.70 -6.77
N VAL A 120 -17.80 -14.45 -5.69
CA VAL A 120 -16.72 -14.25 -4.73
C VAL A 120 -15.82 -15.49 -4.77
N ASP A 121 -14.63 -15.35 -5.33
CA ASP A 121 -13.59 -16.36 -5.20
C ASP A 121 -12.93 -16.25 -3.82
N ARG A 122 -12.78 -17.41 -3.17
CA ARG A 122 -12.32 -17.57 -1.79
C ARG A 122 -11.06 -18.45 -1.71
N GLU A 123 -10.50 -18.87 -2.84
CA GLU A 123 -9.34 -19.78 -2.87
C GLU A 123 -8.13 -19.23 -2.11
N GLN A 124 -8.00 -17.90 -2.06
CA GLN A 124 -6.91 -17.19 -1.39
C GLN A 124 -7.34 -16.47 -0.11
N ALA A 125 -8.45 -16.89 0.52
CA ALA A 125 -8.90 -16.33 1.79
C ALA A 125 -7.74 -16.20 2.81
N PRO A 126 -7.58 -15.06 3.51
CA PRO A 126 -8.54 -13.95 3.68
C PRO A 126 -8.64 -12.94 2.52
N PHE A 127 -7.90 -13.12 1.44
CA PHE A 127 -8.01 -12.32 0.22
C PHE A 127 -9.12 -12.90 -0.67
N LEU A 128 -10.23 -12.18 -0.74
CA LEU A 128 -11.41 -12.56 -1.51
C LEU A 128 -11.44 -11.79 -2.83
N LEU A 129 -11.69 -12.46 -3.94
CA LEU A 129 -11.83 -11.80 -5.24
C LEU A 129 -13.32 -11.65 -5.59
N VAL A 130 -13.78 -10.41 -5.71
CA VAL A 130 -15.09 -10.09 -6.28
C VAL A 130 -14.89 -9.79 -7.76
N HIS A 131 -15.53 -10.55 -8.64
CA HIS A 131 -15.34 -10.40 -10.08
C HIS A 131 -16.61 -10.62 -10.92
N GLY A 132 -16.71 -9.86 -12.02
CA GLY A 132 -17.82 -9.90 -12.97
C GLY A 132 -18.32 -8.50 -13.35
N THR A 133 -19.41 -8.46 -14.11
CA THR A 133 -20.14 -7.23 -14.45
C THR A 133 -21.46 -7.18 -13.69
N PHE A 134 -21.75 -6.03 -13.08
CA PHE A 134 -22.85 -5.87 -12.13
C PHE A 134 -23.68 -4.62 -12.40
N GLU A 135 -24.98 -4.72 -12.18
CA GLU A 135 -25.81 -3.56 -11.84
C GLU A 135 -25.53 -3.15 -10.39
N VAL A 136 -25.31 -1.86 -10.16
CA VAL A 136 -24.92 -1.33 -8.84
C VAL A 136 -26.08 -0.55 -8.22
N GLU A 137 -26.44 -0.90 -6.99
CA GLU A 137 -27.41 -0.19 -6.15
C GLU A 137 -26.72 0.36 -4.90
N GLU A 138 -26.88 1.66 -4.62
CA GLU A 138 -26.47 2.24 -3.34
C GLU A 138 -27.54 1.96 -2.28
N VAL A 139 -27.21 1.15 -1.28
CA VAL A 139 -28.12 0.78 -0.18
C VAL A 139 -27.81 1.55 1.11
N GLY A 140 -26.65 2.20 1.16
CA GLY A 140 -26.23 3.14 2.20
C GLY A 140 -25.00 3.92 1.75
N GLY A 141 -24.68 5.03 2.43
CA GLY A 141 -23.64 5.96 1.96
C GLY A 141 -22.25 5.34 1.73
N SER A 142 -21.96 4.19 2.34
CA SER A 142 -20.75 3.38 2.17
C SER A 142 -21.05 1.89 1.90
N ALA A 143 -22.24 1.57 1.41
CA ALA A 143 -22.70 0.20 1.20
C ALA A 143 -23.44 0.07 -0.14
N TYR A 144 -22.99 -0.88 -0.95
CA TYR A 144 -23.54 -1.14 -2.28
C TYR A 144 -23.98 -2.60 -2.40
N ARG A 145 -25.08 -2.82 -3.11
CA ARG A 145 -25.52 -4.14 -3.55
C ARG A 145 -25.21 -4.28 -5.05
N LEU A 146 -24.66 -5.43 -5.42
CA LEU A 146 -24.31 -5.80 -6.77
C LEU A 146 -25.25 -6.91 -7.25
N THR A 147 -25.90 -6.68 -8.39
CA THR A 147 -26.69 -7.71 -9.08
C THR A 147 -25.92 -8.16 -10.31
N THR A 148 -25.61 -9.44 -10.40
CA THR A 148 -24.79 -10.01 -11.48
C THR A 148 -25.49 -9.91 -12.83
N VAL A 149 -24.81 -9.31 -13.80
CA VAL A 149 -25.20 -9.27 -15.22
C VAL A 149 -24.41 -10.33 -15.99
N ASP A 150 -23.11 -10.37 -15.73
CA ASP A 150 -22.15 -11.30 -16.34
C ASP A 150 -21.07 -11.67 -15.31
N SER A 151 -20.51 -12.85 -15.41
CA SER A 151 -19.41 -13.35 -14.57
C SER A 151 -18.10 -13.55 -15.33
N GLU A 152 -18.05 -13.21 -16.62
CA GLU A 152 -16.82 -13.30 -17.42
C GLU A 152 -15.81 -12.21 -17.03
N ASP A 153 -14.53 -12.60 -16.99
CA ASP A 153 -13.40 -11.69 -16.81
C ASP A 153 -13.05 -11.00 -18.12
N ILE A 154 -12.44 -9.81 -18.03
CA ILE A 154 -11.89 -9.06 -19.16
C ILE A 154 -10.35 -9.09 -19.04
N PRO A 155 -9.65 -10.00 -19.72
CA PRO A 155 -8.20 -10.21 -19.54
C PRO A 155 -7.34 -8.99 -19.87
N GLU A 156 -7.81 -8.12 -20.77
CA GLU A 156 -7.10 -6.88 -21.14
C GLU A 156 -7.03 -5.88 -19.98
N LEU A 157 -7.87 -6.05 -18.94
CA LEU A 157 -7.88 -5.21 -17.75
C LEU A 157 -6.99 -5.75 -16.62
N GLU A 158 -6.31 -6.88 -16.80
CA GLU A 158 -5.42 -7.43 -15.77
C GLU A 158 -4.23 -6.52 -15.47
N PRO A 159 -3.85 -6.35 -14.19
CA PRO A 159 -2.61 -5.69 -13.82
C PRO A 159 -1.39 -6.36 -14.48
N GLN A 160 -0.51 -5.53 -15.02
CA GLN A 160 0.70 -6.00 -15.72
C GLN A 160 1.94 -6.03 -14.81
N SER A 161 1.83 -5.59 -13.56
CA SER A 161 2.90 -5.69 -12.58
C SER A 161 3.09 -7.15 -12.12
N PRO A 162 4.27 -7.51 -11.58
CA PRO A 162 4.51 -8.85 -11.02
C PRO A 162 3.45 -9.30 -10.00
N ASP A 163 3.28 -10.60 -9.85
CA ASP A 163 2.39 -11.21 -8.85
C ASP A 163 3.03 -11.33 -7.45
N ASP A 164 2.24 -11.77 -6.46
CA ASP A 164 2.71 -11.92 -5.07
C ASP A 164 3.92 -12.86 -4.98
N GLU A 165 3.91 -14.01 -5.68
CA GLU A 165 5.04 -14.96 -5.66
C GLU A 165 6.32 -14.31 -6.20
N THR A 166 6.24 -13.65 -7.36
CA THR A 166 7.38 -12.98 -7.99
C THR A 166 7.92 -11.87 -7.09
N ARG A 167 7.05 -11.10 -6.42
CA ARG A 167 7.47 -10.05 -5.49
C ARG A 167 8.12 -10.60 -4.24
N CYS A 168 7.55 -11.64 -3.64
CA CYS A 168 8.04 -12.21 -2.38
C CYS A 168 9.31 -13.04 -2.54
N THR A 169 9.57 -13.60 -3.72
CA THR A 169 10.76 -14.45 -4.00
C THR A 169 11.92 -13.71 -4.67
N ALA A 170 11.76 -12.43 -5.01
CA ALA A 170 12.82 -11.62 -5.57
C ALA A 170 14.02 -11.48 -4.62
N GLU A 171 15.24 -11.35 -5.17
CA GLU A 171 16.46 -11.20 -4.36
C GLU A 171 16.45 -9.96 -3.45
N ASP A 172 15.73 -8.90 -3.85
CA ASP A 172 15.57 -7.65 -3.12
C ASP A 172 14.17 -7.48 -2.50
N ALA A 173 13.40 -8.56 -2.37
CA ALA A 173 11.99 -8.53 -1.93
C ALA A 173 11.81 -7.78 -0.60
N GLN A 174 12.59 -8.15 0.42
CA GLN A 174 12.46 -7.56 1.76
C GLN A 174 12.78 -6.07 1.73
N GLU A 175 13.89 -5.66 1.12
CA GLU A 175 14.27 -4.25 1.02
C GLU A 175 13.26 -3.44 0.21
N ARG A 176 12.77 -3.99 -0.90
CA ARG A 176 11.84 -3.30 -1.82
C ARG A 176 10.47 -3.09 -1.20
N ILE A 177 9.89 -4.13 -0.63
CA ILE A 177 8.56 -4.07 0.00
C ILE A 177 8.60 -3.18 1.25
N SER A 178 9.64 -3.31 2.08
CA SER A 178 9.80 -2.45 3.27
C SER A 178 9.98 -0.99 2.87
N LEU A 179 10.79 -0.71 1.84
CA LEU A 179 10.99 0.65 1.35
C LEU A 179 9.70 1.26 0.80
N ALA A 180 8.86 0.47 0.12
CA ALA A 180 7.56 0.93 -0.34
C ALA A 180 6.63 1.27 0.83
N ALA A 181 6.60 0.47 1.89
CA ALA A 181 5.83 0.80 3.09
C ALA A 181 6.32 2.10 3.74
N ASP A 182 7.63 2.28 3.89
CA ASP A 182 8.23 3.51 4.44
C ASP A 182 7.92 4.74 3.58
N ASP A 183 8.01 4.62 2.26
CA ASP A 183 7.70 5.70 1.33
C ASP A 183 6.23 6.10 1.35
N LEU A 184 5.33 5.11 1.42
CA LEU A 184 3.89 5.36 1.51
C LEU A 184 3.53 5.97 2.87
N ALA A 185 4.19 5.55 3.95
CA ALA A 185 4.02 6.15 5.26
C ALA A 185 4.43 7.63 5.24
N ALA A 186 5.61 7.93 4.67
CA ALA A 186 6.15 9.27 4.58
C ALA A 186 5.36 10.19 3.62
N ASP A 187 4.77 9.63 2.56
CA ASP A 187 3.99 10.35 1.56
C ASP A 187 2.74 9.57 1.12
N PRO A 188 1.62 9.68 1.88
CA PRO A 188 0.37 9.01 1.54
C PRO A 188 -0.23 9.43 0.18
N SER A 189 0.22 10.55 -0.40
CA SER A 189 -0.26 10.99 -1.72
C SER A 189 0.20 10.09 -2.86
N LYS A 190 1.23 9.27 -2.64
CA LYS A 190 1.73 8.25 -3.59
C LYS A 190 0.87 7.00 -3.69
N ARG A 191 -0.18 6.88 -2.88
CA ARG A 191 -1.06 5.70 -2.85
C ARG A 191 -1.48 5.24 -4.24
N GLU A 192 -1.93 6.15 -5.10
CA GLU A 192 -2.39 5.80 -6.46
C GLU A 192 -1.26 5.27 -7.35
N GLU A 193 -0.08 5.89 -7.29
CA GLU A 193 1.11 5.42 -8.01
C GLU A 193 1.48 4.00 -7.56
N PHE A 194 1.48 3.76 -6.25
CA PHE A 194 1.86 2.46 -5.69
C PHE A 194 0.81 1.40 -5.99
N ARG A 195 -0.48 1.75 -5.90
CA ARG A 195 -1.58 0.87 -6.28
C ARG A 195 -1.43 0.36 -7.72
N GLN A 196 -0.97 1.20 -8.64
CA GLN A 196 -0.69 0.77 -10.03
C GLN A 196 0.58 -0.10 -10.12
N ALA A 197 1.64 0.25 -9.39
CA ALA A 197 2.91 -0.51 -9.39
C ALA A 197 2.79 -1.90 -8.74
N TRP A 198 1.88 -2.06 -7.79
CA TRP A 198 1.67 -3.28 -6.99
C TRP A 198 0.34 -3.96 -7.29
N GLY A 199 -0.38 -3.53 -8.33
CA GLY A 199 -1.74 -4.00 -8.63
C GLY A 199 -1.84 -5.50 -8.91
N GLY A 200 -0.78 -6.13 -9.41
CA GLY A 200 -0.70 -7.58 -9.63
C GLY A 200 -0.39 -8.39 -8.37
N SER A 201 -0.02 -7.73 -7.26
CA SER A 201 0.37 -8.35 -6.00
C SER A 201 -0.59 -7.95 -4.87
N PRO A 202 -1.84 -8.44 -4.85
CA PRO A 202 -2.84 -8.01 -3.87
C PRO A 202 -2.43 -8.24 -2.42
N LYS A 203 -1.75 -9.35 -2.11
CA LYS A 203 -1.28 -9.64 -0.74
C LYS A 203 -0.17 -8.68 -0.34
N VAL A 204 0.84 -8.52 -1.20
CA VAL A 204 1.99 -7.63 -0.95
C VAL A 204 1.54 -6.18 -0.83
N TRP A 205 0.65 -5.73 -1.72
CA TRP A 205 0.13 -4.37 -1.67
C TRP A 205 -0.67 -4.10 -0.40
N TRP A 206 -1.51 -5.05 0.06
CA TRP A 206 -2.15 -4.93 1.37
C TRP A 206 -1.13 -4.81 2.50
N GLY A 207 -0.09 -5.66 2.50
CA GLY A 207 0.97 -5.61 3.50
C GLY A 207 1.68 -4.24 3.55
N ILE A 208 1.99 -3.67 2.39
CA ILE A 208 2.58 -2.34 2.25
C ILE A 208 1.66 -1.27 2.87
N GLN A 209 0.37 -1.30 2.54
CA GLN A 209 -0.62 -0.35 3.06
C GLN A 209 -0.75 -0.44 4.58
N MET A 210 -0.93 -1.65 5.12
CA MET A 210 -1.13 -1.86 6.55
C MET A 210 0.13 -1.50 7.36
N THR A 211 1.31 -1.79 6.82
CA THR A 211 2.58 -1.37 7.41
C THR A 211 2.70 0.15 7.41
N ALA A 212 2.39 0.81 6.29
CA ALA A 212 2.43 2.26 6.20
C ALA A 212 1.45 2.95 7.17
N ILE A 213 0.24 2.42 7.31
CA ILE A 213 -0.76 2.88 8.30
C ILE A 213 -0.20 2.72 9.71
N SER A 214 0.38 1.55 10.03
CA SER A 214 0.95 1.27 11.35
C SER A 214 2.10 2.20 11.71
N LEU A 215 2.99 2.51 10.76
CA LEU A 215 4.11 3.44 10.94
C LEU A 215 3.67 4.88 11.23
N ASN A 216 2.50 5.28 10.72
CA ASN A 216 1.95 6.63 10.91
C ASN A 216 1.17 6.80 12.23
N GLN A 217 1.00 5.74 13.03
CA GLN A 217 0.38 5.83 14.36
C GLN A 217 1.39 6.27 15.43
N ASP A 218 0.94 6.95 16.49
CA ASP A 218 1.82 7.40 17.57
C ASP A 218 2.54 6.21 18.26
N GLY A 219 3.87 6.16 18.13
CA GLY A 219 4.68 5.02 18.61
C GLY A 219 4.63 3.80 17.69
N GLY A 220 4.22 3.99 16.44
CA GLY A 220 4.05 2.96 15.43
C GLY A 220 5.27 2.07 15.25
N VAL A 221 5.02 0.76 15.28
CA VAL A 221 5.95 -0.26 14.81
C VAL A 221 5.36 -0.88 13.56
N ALA A 222 6.20 -1.25 12.59
CA ALA A 222 5.74 -2.07 11.49
C ALA A 222 5.10 -3.35 12.07
N GLY A 223 3.82 -3.59 11.77
CA GLY A 223 3.18 -4.86 12.08
C GLY A 223 3.79 -5.98 11.24
N ASP A 224 3.47 -7.23 11.56
CA ASP A 224 3.97 -8.41 10.82
C ASP A 224 3.30 -8.59 9.44
N PHE A 225 2.63 -7.54 8.91
CA PHE A 225 1.83 -7.58 7.70
C PHE A 225 2.65 -7.92 6.45
N LEU A 226 3.92 -7.51 6.39
CA LEU A 226 4.79 -7.87 5.27
C LEU A 226 5.15 -9.36 5.28
N THR A 227 5.39 -9.91 6.47
CA THR A 227 5.60 -11.35 6.65
C THR A 227 4.34 -12.13 6.30
N GLU A 228 3.18 -11.65 6.74
CA GLU A 228 1.89 -12.25 6.44
C GLU A 228 1.61 -12.25 4.94
N ALA A 229 1.83 -11.12 4.26
CA ALA A 229 1.66 -10.99 2.82
C ALA A 229 2.52 -11.99 2.02
N CYS A 230 3.72 -12.31 2.51
CA CYS A 230 4.64 -13.23 1.85
C CYS A 230 4.67 -14.64 2.46
N ALA A 231 3.85 -14.95 3.46
CA ALA A 231 4.00 -16.16 4.30
C ALA A 231 4.01 -17.46 3.48
N GLU A 232 3.22 -17.53 2.41
CA GLU A 232 3.15 -18.70 1.52
C GLU A 232 4.42 -18.93 0.69
N HIS A 233 5.28 -17.92 0.59
CA HIS A 233 6.49 -17.92 -0.23
C HIS A 233 7.78 -17.85 0.61
N LEU A 234 7.66 -17.76 1.93
CA LEU A 234 8.78 -17.86 2.87
C LEU A 234 9.08 -19.35 3.12
N GLY A 235 10.07 -19.88 2.39
CA GLY A 235 10.55 -21.27 2.50
C GLY A 235 11.32 -21.60 3.77
#